data_AF-A0A4V3XK59-F1
#
_entry.id   AF-A0A4V3XK59-F1
#
_cell.length_a   1.000
_cell.length_b   1.000
_cell.length_c   1.000
_cell.angle_alpha   90.00
_cell.angle_beta   90.00
_cell.angle_gamma   90.00
#
_symmetry.space_group_name_H-M   'P 1'
#
loop_
_entity.id
_entity.type
_entity.pdbx_description
1 polymer ?
#
loop_
_entity_poly.entity_id
_entity_poly.type
_entity_poly.pdbx_seq_one_letter_code
_entity_poly.pdbx_strand_id
1 'polypeptide(L)'
;MKPLRIAIWLAVAIATAAILWVLAHGGVRVSAEPVPCGMPPAKETSADYLLRSAHCLYDSSEAPQDQLRLALIDDLYIKGWSYSVLNKICFWASILLGVTVLIYPALGPVFTIPTPKGEDPQPKTWLQRALGAASVQTAVTALAAATFAFYAHYKERQSGVETMMRELMVRETVDAPYLEDLVGRIGRMDAGFGFAALTGSER
;
A
#
# COMPACT_ATOMS: atom_id res chain seq x y z
N MET A 1 15.92 -32.92 12.29
CA MET A 1 15.59 -32.20 11.02
C MET A 1 14.09 -32.03 10.72
N LYS A 2 13.16 -32.86 11.25
CA LYS A 2 11.70 -32.69 11.05
C LYS A 2 11.08 -31.37 11.57
N PRO A 3 11.43 -30.83 12.76
CA PRO A 3 10.73 -29.65 13.31
C PRO A 3 11.00 -28.36 12.53
N LEU A 4 12.17 -28.25 11.90
CA LEU A 4 12.58 -27.05 11.17
C LEU A 4 11.87 -26.91 9.81
N ARG A 5 11.65 -28.02 9.11
CA ARG A 5 10.86 -28.02 7.87
C ARG A 5 9.41 -27.62 8.17
N ILE A 6 8.86 -28.07 9.30
CA ILE A 6 7.51 -27.71 9.74
C ILE A 6 7.42 -26.21 10.01
N ALA A 7 8.40 -25.60 10.68
CA ALA A 7 8.41 -24.17 10.96
C ALA A 7 8.46 -23.30 9.69
N ILE A 8 9.28 -23.68 8.70
CA ILE A 8 9.38 -22.94 7.43
C ILE A 8 8.08 -23.04 6.64
N TRP A 9 7.50 -24.24 6.52
CA TRP A 9 6.20 -24.42 5.84
C TRP A 9 5.07 -23.68 6.55
N LEU A 10 5.11 -23.62 7.88
CA LEU A 10 4.14 -22.85 8.66
C LEU A 10 4.28 -21.33 8.39
N ALA A 11 5.50 -20.80 8.35
CA ALA A 11 5.73 -19.39 8.05
C ALA A 11 5.28 -19.01 6.64
N VAL A 12 5.58 -19.86 5.65
CA VAL A 12 5.11 -19.66 4.26
C VAL A 12 3.59 -19.74 4.19
N ALA A 13 2.97 -20.73 4.84
CA ALA A 13 1.52 -20.88 4.88
C ALA A 13 0.81 -19.70 5.57
N ILE A 14 1.40 -19.16 6.64
CA ILE A 14 0.86 -17.97 7.33
C ILE A 14 1.00 -16.74 6.43
N ALA A 15 2.13 -16.56 5.75
CA ALA A 15 2.33 -15.43 4.84
C ALA A 15 1.37 -15.50 3.64
N THR A 16 1.19 -16.67 3.02
CA THR A 16 0.22 -16.84 1.92
C THR A 16 -1.22 -16.71 2.41
N ALA A 17 -1.57 -17.24 3.58
CA ALA A 17 -2.89 -17.05 4.17
C ALA A 17 -3.16 -15.58 4.51
N ALA A 18 -2.17 -14.83 4.99
CA ALA A 18 -2.29 -13.39 5.25
C ALA A 18 -2.49 -12.60 3.96
N ILE A 19 -1.73 -12.90 2.90
CA ILE A 19 -1.91 -12.29 1.59
C ILE A 19 -3.31 -12.61 1.04
N LEU A 20 -3.71 -13.88 1.06
CA LEU A 20 -5.04 -14.30 0.61
C LEU A 20 -6.16 -13.68 1.46
N TRP A 21 -5.97 -13.54 2.78
CA TRP A 21 -6.95 -12.91 3.66
C TRP A 21 -7.08 -11.41 3.37
N VAL A 22 -5.96 -10.71 3.15
CA VAL A 22 -5.96 -9.30 2.72
C VAL A 22 -6.62 -9.14 1.36
N LEU A 23 -6.38 -10.06 0.42
CA LEU A 23 -7.05 -10.04 -0.90
C LEU A 23 -8.55 -10.34 -0.77
N ALA A 24 -8.94 -11.27 0.11
CA ALA A 24 -10.33 -11.70 0.28
C ALA A 24 -11.19 -10.74 1.11
N HIS A 25 -10.59 -10.03 2.07
CA HIS A 25 -11.29 -9.15 3.02
C HIS A 25 -10.94 -7.67 2.85
N GLY A 26 -9.90 -7.35 2.08
CA GLY A 26 -9.52 -5.98 1.74
C GLY A 26 -10.41 -5.33 0.68
N GLY A 27 -11.24 -6.12 0.00
CA GLY A 27 -12.31 -5.62 -0.86
C GLY A 27 -13.33 -4.85 -0.03
N VAL A 28 -13.39 -3.53 -0.23
CA VAL A 28 -14.50 -2.71 0.26
C VAL A 28 -15.76 -3.30 -0.35
N ARG A 29 -16.63 -3.86 0.51
CA ARG A 29 -17.99 -4.19 0.09
C ARG A 29 -18.66 -2.86 -0.19
N VAL A 30 -18.80 -2.52 -1.46
CA VAL A 30 -19.77 -1.51 -1.89
C VAL A 30 -21.10 -2.05 -1.40
N SER A 31 -21.63 -1.46 -0.33
CA SER A 31 -22.94 -1.84 0.16
C SER A 31 -23.92 -1.56 -0.97
N ALA A 32 -24.56 -2.63 -1.48
CA ALA A 32 -25.49 -2.53 -2.60
C ALA A 32 -26.78 -1.80 -2.23
N GLU A 33 -27.03 -1.57 -0.93
CA GLU A 33 -28.17 -0.77 -0.49
C GLU A 33 -27.82 0.73 -0.52
N PRO A 34 -28.64 1.55 -1.20
CA PRO A 34 -28.48 2.99 -1.21
C PRO A 34 -28.69 3.51 0.22
N VAL A 35 -27.60 3.94 0.85
CA VAL A 35 -27.66 4.62 2.14
C VAL A 35 -28.28 6.00 1.93
N PRO A 36 -29.32 6.38 2.68
CA PRO A 36 -29.93 7.70 2.57
C PRO A 36 -28.89 8.81 2.76
N CYS A 37 -29.00 9.85 1.94
CA CYS A 37 -28.15 11.03 2.05
C CYS A 37 -28.20 11.63 3.46
N GLY A 38 -27.02 11.90 4.05
CA GLY A 38 -26.90 12.51 5.37
C GLY A 38 -26.78 11.54 6.55
N MET A 39 -26.84 10.21 6.34
CA MET A 39 -26.52 9.25 7.41
C MET A 39 -25.07 8.77 7.33
N PRO A 40 -24.27 8.95 8.41
CA PRO A 40 -22.93 8.41 8.47
C PRO A 40 -23.02 6.87 8.57
N PRO A 41 -22.42 6.14 7.64
CA PRO A 41 -22.35 4.69 7.68
C PRO A 41 -21.36 4.25 8.77
N ALA A 42 -21.60 3.07 9.35
CA ALA A 42 -20.84 2.60 10.51
C ALA A 42 -19.35 2.28 10.22
N LYS A 43 -18.97 2.04 8.95
CA LYS A 43 -17.59 1.71 8.55
C LYS A 43 -17.31 2.15 7.11
N GLU A 44 -16.88 3.39 6.93
CA GLU A 44 -16.41 3.88 5.62
C GLU A 44 -15.10 4.62 5.71
N THR A 45 -14.38 4.64 4.59
CA THR A 45 -13.22 5.50 4.44
C THR A 45 -13.69 6.94 4.19
N SER A 46 -12.81 7.91 4.43
CA SER A 46 -13.05 9.31 4.09
C SER A 46 -13.38 9.50 2.60
N ALA A 47 -12.72 8.76 1.71
CA ALA A 47 -12.98 8.82 0.27
C ALA A 47 -14.39 8.34 -0.08
N ASP A 48 -14.85 7.22 0.50
CA ASP A 48 -16.22 6.71 0.30
C ASP A 48 -17.27 7.72 0.75
N TYR A 49 -17.03 8.34 1.91
CA TYR A 49 -17.91 9.38 2.45
C TYR A 49 -17.99 10.60 1.52
N LEU A 50 -16.85 11.06 0.98
CA LEU A 50 -16.81 12.21 0.07
C LEU A 50 -17.50 11.90 -1.25
N LEU A 51 -17.24 10.73 -1.83
CA LEU A 51 -17.90 10.26 -3.05
C LEU A 51 -19.41 10.24 -2.86
N ARG A 52 -19.91 9.58 -1.81
CA ARG A 52 -21.35 9.54 -1.53
C ARG A 52 -21.93 10.93 -1.34
N SER A 53 -21.23 11.77 -0.58
CA SER A 53 -21.69 13.13 -0.31
C SER A 53 -21.78 13.95 -1.61
N ALA A 54 -20.85 13.76 -2.55
CA ALA A 54 -20.88 14.39 -3.86
C ALA A 54 -22.08 13.90 -4.70
N HIS A 55 -22.30 12.58 -4.77
CA HIS A 55 -23.48 12.00 -5.44
C HIS A 55 -24.79 12.57 -4.83
N CYS A 56 -24.89 12.62 -3.50
CA CYS A 56 -26.05 13.18 -2.83
C CYS A 56 -26.31 14.68 -3.12
N LEU A 57 -25.26 15.46 -3.37
CA LEU A 57 -25.37 16.89 -3.63
C LEU A 57 -25.62 17.21 -5.11
N TYR A 58 -25.03 16.43 -6.02
CA TYR A 58 -24.92 16.81 -7.44
C TYR A 58 -25.64 15.87 -8.41
N ASP A 59 -26.00 14.64 -8.02
CA ASP A 59 -26.60 13.65 -8.93
C ASP A 59 -27.96 14.11 -9.49
N SER A 60 -28.73 14.87 -8.72
CA SER A 60 -30.00 15.46 -9.17
C SER A 60 -29.86 16.78 -9.92
N SER A 61 -28.64 17.32 -10.07
CA SER A 61 -28.42 18.63 -10.70
C SER A 61 -28.27 18.48 -12.23
N GLU A 62 -29.06 19.25 -12.98
CA GLU A 62 -28.91 19.34 -14.44
C GLU A 62 -27.82 20.36 -14.85
N ALA A 63 -27.20 21.05 -13.89
CA ALA A 63 -26.19 22.05 -14.19
C ALA A 63 -24.92 21.37 -14.77
N PRO A 64 -24.41 21.80 -15.94
CA PRO A 64 -23.23 21.19 -16.55
C PRO A 64 -21.98 21.22 -15.67
N GLN A 65 -21.86 22.23 -14.80
CA GLN A 65 -20.74 22.34 -13.85
C GLN A 65 -20.79 21.27 -12.76
N ASP A 66 -21.99 20.89 -12.30
CA ASP A 66 -22.15 19.89 -11.24
C ASP A 66 -21.89 18.48 -11.78
N GLN A 67 -22.30 18.21 -13.01
CA GLN A 67 -21.96 16.96 -13.71
C GLN A 67 -20.45 16.84 -13.92
N LEU A 68 -19.78 17.93 -14.30
CA LEU A 68 -18.32 17.95 -14.43
C LEU A 68 -17.63 17.71 -13.08
N ARG A 69 -18.10 18.34 -11.99
CA ARG A 69 -17.60 18.10 -10.62
C ARG A 69 -17.72 16.62 -10.25
N LEU A 70 -18.89 16.04 -10.48
CA LEU A 70 -19.16 14.66 -10.14
C LEU A 70 -18.23 13.70 -10.89
N ALA A 71 -18.06 13.91 -12.21
CA ALA A 71 -17.14 13.13 -13.03
C ALA A 71 -15.68 13.22 -12.55
N LEU A 72 -15.22 14.41 -12.13
CA LEU A 72 -13.87 14.59 -11.59
C LEU A 72 -13.69 13.91 -10.23
N ILE A 73 -14.72 13.97 -9.37
CA ILE A 73 -14.70 13.31 -8.06
C ILE A 73 -14.67 11.78 -8.26
N ASP A 74 -15.42 11.25 -9.21
CA ASP A 74 -15.42 9.82 -9.55
C ASP A 74 -14.02 9.36 -10.03
N ASP A 75 -13.36 10.11 -10.92
CA ASP A 75 -12.01 9.79 -11.40
C ASP A 75 -10.97 9.85 -10.27
N LEU A 76 -11.03 10.90 -9.45
CA LEU A 76 -10.19 11.04 -8.27
C LEU A 76 -10.42 9.88 -7.29
N TYR A 77 -11.66 9.49 -7.06
CA TYR A 77 -11.99 8.36 -6.18
C TYR A 77 -11.37 7.05 -6.69
N ILE A 78 -11.47 6.76 -7.99
CA ILE A 78 -10.86 5.57 -8.60
C ILE A 78 -9.33 5.57 -8.38
N LYS A 79 -8.67 6.71 -8.57
CA LYS A 79 -7.24 6.86 -8.29
C LYS A 79 -6.91 6.68 -6.80
N GLY A 80 -7.66 7.32 -5.92
CA GLY A 80 -7.51 7.22 -4.47
C GLY A 80 -7.66 5.78 -3.97
N TRP A 81 -8.61 5.04 -4.54
CA TRP A 81 -8.81 3.62 -4.26
C TRP A 81 -7.59 2.78 -4.66
N SER A 82 -7.04 3.00 -5.85
CA SER A 82 -5.83 2.33 -6.31
C SER A 82 -4.65 2.55 -5.36
N TYR A 83 -4.43 3.80 -4.91
CA TYR A 83 -3.40 4.10 -3.91
C TYR A 83 -3.67 3.43 -2.56
N SER A 84 -4.92 3.35 -2.12
CA SER A 84 -5.29 2.66 -0.88
C SER A 84 -4.97 1.16 -0.94
N VAL A 85 -5.20 0.50 -2.08
CA VAL A 85 -4.84 -0.91 -2.28
C VAL A 85 -3.33 -1.10 -2.23
N LEU A 86 -2.57 -0.30 -2.99
CA LEU A 86 -1.10 -0.37 -2.98
C LEU A 86 -0.51 -0.09 -1.60
N ASN A 87 -1.03 0.92 -0.91
CA ASN A 87 -0.66 1.27 0.46
C ASN A 87 -0.85 0.08 1.41
N LYS A 88 -1.99 -0.61 1.36
CA LYS A 88 -2.25 -1.81 2.18
C LYS A 88 -1.25 -2.95 1.89
N ILE A 89 -0.97 -3.21 0.61
CA ILE A 89 -0.04 -4.27 0.21
C ILE A 89 1.38 -3.95 0.71
N CYS A 90 1.86 -2.73 0.46
CA CYS A 90 3.18 -2.28 0.89
C CYS A 90 3.31 -2.25 2.42
N PHE A 91 2.27 -1.84 3.14
CA PHE A 91 2.22 -1.87 4.60
C PHE A 91 2.46 -3.28 5.13
N TRP A 92 1.65 -4.24 4.70
CA TRP A 92 1.79 -5.63 5.16
C TRP A 92 3.12 -6.26 4.74
N ALA A 93 3.57 -6.00 3.52
CA ALA A 93 4.89 -6.45 3.06
C ALA A 93 6.01 -5.90 3.95
N SER A 94 5.96 -4.61 4.29
CA SER A 94 6.97 -3.97 5.14
C SER A 94 6.99 -4.56 6.56
N ILE A 95 5.83 -4.88 7.14
CA ILE A 95 5.74 -5.54 8.44
C ILE A 95 6.36 -6.94 8.39
N LEU A 96 5.99 -7.75 7.39
CA LEU A 96 6.50 -9.11 7.26
C LEU A 96 8.02 -9.13 7.04
N LEU A 97 8.53 -8.22 6.20
CA LEU A 97 9.96 -8.09 5.97
C LEU A 97 10.68 -7.55 7.20
N GLY A 98 10.11 -6.58 7.90
CA GLY A 98 10.65 -6.06 9.17
C GLY A 98 10.78 -7.15 10.22
N VAL A 99 9.73 -7.96 10.42
CA VAL A 99 9.76 -9.13 11.30
C VAL A 99 10.82 -10.14 10.84
N THR A 100 10.94 -10.38 9.53
CA THR A 100 11.98 -11.26 8.98
C THR A 100 13.38 -10.76 9.30
N VAL A 101 13.65 -9.47 9.13
CA VAL A 101 14.94 -8.84 9.47
C VAL A 101 15.26 -9.00 10.96
N LEU A 102 14.27 -8.85 11.85
CA LEU A 102 14.45 -9.01 13.29
C LEU A 102 14.72 -10.46 13.70
N ILE A 103 14.07 -11.42 13.06
CA ILE A 103 14.24 -12.86 13.35
C ILE A 103 15.56 -13.38 12.77
N TYR A 104 16.05 -12.80 11.67
CA TYR A 104 17.20 -13.32 10.91
C TYR A 104 18.46 -13.59 11.77
N PRO A 105 18.92 -12.68 12.66
CA PRO A 105 20.09 -12.93 13.52
C PRO A 105 19.89 -14.10 14.49
N ALA A 106 18.66 -14.33 14.96
CA ALA A 106 18.34 -15.43 15.87
C ALA A 106 18.38 -16.80 15.18
N LEU A 107 18.24 -16.84 13.86
CA LEU A 107 18.31 -18.07 13.08
C LEU A 107 19.76 -18.55 12.89
N GLY A 108 20.73 -17.63 12.78
CA GLY A 108 22.14 -17.96 12.53
C GLY A 108 22.69 -19.10 13.42
N PRO A 109 22.61 -18.98 14.76
CA PRO A 109 23.07 -20.01 15.69
C PRO A 109 22.36 -21.36 15.55
N VAL A 110 21.07 -21.35 15.20
CA VAL A 110 20.25 -22.57 15.03
C VAL A 110 20.68 -23.36 13.78
N PHE A 111 21.13 -22.65 12.74
CA PHE A 111 21.54 -23.26 11.47
C PHE A 111 23.04 -23.58 11.40
N THR A 112 23.87 -22.97 12.25
CA THR A 112 25.27 -23.37 12.48
C THR A 112 25.32 -24.48 13.52
N ILE A 113 24.98 -25.70 13.13
CA ILE A 113 25.22 -26.87 13.99
C ILE A 113 26.74 -26.98 14.19
N PRO A 114 27.25 -26.97 15.45
CA PRO A 114 28.66 -27.22 15.70
C PRO A 114 28.98 -28.63 15.21
N THR A 115 29.85 -28.74 14.20
CA THR A 115 30.40 -30.04 13.83
C THR A 115 31.23 -30.55 15.01
N PRO A 116 30.96 -31.76 15.53
CA PRO A 116 31.79 -32.33 16.59
C PRO A 116 33.24 -32.42 16.10
N LYS A 117 34.19 -32.08 16.98
CA LYS A 117 35.62 -32.13 16.67
C LYS A 117 36.00 -33.57 16.30
N GLY A 118 36.27 -33.83 15.01
CA GLY A 118 36.76 -35.12 14.52
C GLY A 118 35.98 -35.73 13.35
N GLU A 119 34.83 -35.16 12.96
CA GLU A 119 34.05 -35.61 11.79
C GLU A 119 34.30 -34.70 10.58
N ASP A 120 34.39 -35.30 9.39
CA ASP A 120 34.54 -34.57 8.13
C ASP A 120 33.41 -33.53 7.97
N PRO A 121 33.71 -32.30 7.50
CA PRO A 121 32.72 -31.25 7.38
C PRO A 121 31.62 -31.67 6.41
N GLN A 122 30.45 -32.01 6.96
CA GLN A 122 29.23 -32.25 6.18
C GLN A 122 28.98 -31.06 5.25
N PRO A 123 28.67 -31.29 3.96
CA PRO A 123 28.44 -30.21 3.01
C PRO A 123 27.25 -29.38 3.46
N LYS A 124 27.49 -28.11 3.80
CA LYS A 124 26.43 -27.16 4.15
C LYS A 124 25.38 -27.15 3.06
N THR A 125 24.13 -27.33 3.46
CA THR A 125 22.98 -27.21 2.54
C THR A 125 22.93 -25.81 1.94
N TRP A 126 22.37 -25.67 0.74
CA TRP A 126 22.24 -24.36 0.08
C TRP A 126 21.50 -23.34 0.96
N LEU A 127 20.53 -23.79 1.75
CA LEU A 127 19.77 -22.96 2.69
C LEU A 127 20.67 -22.38 3.80
N GLN A 128 21.55 -23.20 4.38
CA GLN A 128 22.51 -22.75 5.40
C GLN A 128 23.52 -21.74 4.83
N ARG A 129 23.90 -21.88 3.56
CA ARG A 129 24.78 -20.92 2.89
C ARG A 129 24.06 -19.58 2.67
N ALA A 130 22.81 -19.63 2.21
CA ALA A 130 22.00 -18.42 1.99
C ALA A 130 21.67 -17.68 3.30
N LEU A 131 21.33 -18.40 4.36
CA LEU A 131 21.02 -17.82 5.69
C LEU A 131 22.27 -17.30 6.43
N GLY A 132 23.46 -17.77 6.06
CA GLY A 132 24.72 -17.25 6.58
C GLY A 132 25.32 -16.13 5.75
N ALA A 133 24.73 -15.79 4.59
CA ALA A 133 25.29 -14.81 3.67
C ALA A 133 24.85 -13.39 4.05
N ALA A 134 25.82 -12.53 4.36
CA ALA A 134 25.56 -11.12 4.66
C ALA A 134 24.82 -10.38 3.52
N SER A 135 25.06 -10.78 2.26
CA SER A 135 24.37 -10.20 1.10
C SER A 135 22.86 -10.45 1.12
N VAL A 136 22.41 -11.61 1.60
CA VAL A 136 20.97 -11.94 1.71
C VAL A 136 20.33 -11.09 2.81
N GLN A 137 20.98 -10.94 3.96
CA GLN A 137 20.51 -10.06 5.03
C GLN A 137 20.37 -8.61 4.56
N THR A 138 21.38 -8.08 3.87
CA THR A 138 21.34 -6.72 3.31
C THR A 138 20.23 -6.57 2.29
N ALA A 139 20.04 -7.55 1.40
CA ALA A 139 18.97 -7.50 0.40
C ALA A 139 17.57 -7.51 1.04
N VAL A 140 17.34 -8.36 2.04
CA VAL A 140 16.05 -8.41 2.76
C VAL A 140 15.80 -7.10 3.52
N THR A 141 16.84 -6.52 4.12
CA THR A 141 16.74 -5.23 4.81
C THR A 141 16.45 -4.08 3.84
N ALA A 142 17.14 -4.05 2.70
CA ALA A 142 16.91 -3.06 1.65
C ALA A 142 15.49 -3.17 1.08
N LEU A 143 14.98 -4.39 0.89
CA LEU A 143 13.61 -4.63 0.45
C LEU A 143 12.58 -4.19 1.51
N ALA A 144 12.85 -4.42 2.79
CA ALA A 144 12.01 -3.94 3.89
C ALA A 144 11.92 -2.40 3.89
N ALA A 145 13.07 -1.73 3.74
CA ALA A 145 13.12 -0.27 3.66
C ALA A 145 12.41 0.26 2.41
N ALA A 146 12.61 -0.37 1.25
CA ALA A 146 11.95 0.02 0.01
C ALA A 146 10.43 -0.12 0.11
N THR A 147 9.92 -1.25 0.62
CA THR A 147 8.47 -1.46 0.81
C THR A 147 7.84 -0.46 1.78
N PHE A 148 8.56 -0.08 2.84
CA PHE A 148 8.14 0.99 3.73
C PHE A 148 8.11 2.37 3.03
N ALA A 149 9.12 2.68 2.21
CA ALA A 149 9.14 3.91 1.43
C ALA A 149 7.97 3.97 0.43
N PHE A 150 7.65 2.85 -0.24
CA PHE A 150 6.46 2.74 -1.09
C PHE A 150 5.17 2.97 -0.31
N TYR A 151 5.03 2.37 0.87
CA TYR A 151 3.90 2.61 1.77
C TYR A 151 3.73 4.10 2.09
N ALA A 152 4.78 4.76 2.56
CA ALA A 152 4.74 6.18 2.91
C ALA A 152 4.34 7.05 1.71
N HIS A 153 4.90 6.77 0.53
CA HIS A 153 4.60 7.50 -0.70
C HIS A 153 3.13 7.36 -1.11
N TYR A 154 2.60 6.14 -1.19
CA TYR A 154 1.20 5.94 -1.58
C TYR A 154 0.23 6.47 -0.53
N LYS A 155 0.59 6.44 0.74
CA LYS A 155 -0.21 7.04 1.81
C LYS A 155 -0.35 8.55 1.64
N GLU A 156 0.73 9.24 1.27
CA GLU A 156 0.71 10.67 0.97
C GLU A 156 -0.19 10.98 -0.23
N ARG A 157 -0.04 10.25 -1.34
CA ARG A 157 -0.88 10.41 -2.54
C ARG A 157 -2.36 10.17 -2.26
N GLN A 158 -2.68 9.16 -1.45
CA GLN A 158 -4.05 8.90 -1.00
C GLN A 158 -4.63 10.14 -0.29
N SER A 159 -3.90 10.73 0.66
CA SER A 159 -4.37 11.93 1.37
C SER A 159 -4.47 13.17 0.47
N GLY A 160 -3.59 13.28 -0.54
CA GLY A 160 -3.66 14.33 -1.56
C GLY A 160 -4.94 14.24 -2.39
N VAL A 161 -5.31 13.04 -2.84
CA VAL A 161 -6.57 12.79 -3.55
C VAL A 161 -7.78 13.19 -2.70
N GLU A 162 -7.83 12.74 -1.44
CA GLU A 162 -8.94 13.07 -0.53
C GLU A 162 -9.06 14.59 -0.29
N THR A 163 -7.93 15.30 -0.26
CA THR A 163 -7.91 16.76 -0.13
C THR A 163 -8.47 17.42 -1.39
N MET A 164 -8.10 16.97 -2.58
CA MET A 164 -8.65 17.51 -3.83
C MET A 164 -10.15 17.23 -4.00
N MET A 165 -10.62 16.05 -3.57
CA MET A 165 -12.07 15.77 -3.54
C MET A 165 -12.80 16.77 -2.63
N ARG A 166 -12.26 17.07 -1.43
CA ARG A 166 -12.84 18.08 -0.53
C ARG A 166 -12.82 19.49 -1.15
N GLU A 167 -11.71 19.86 -1.78
CA GLU A 167 -11.58 21.15 -2.47
C GLU A 167 -12.65 21.28 -3.57
N LEU A 168 -12.82 20.27 -4.43
CA LEU A 168 -13.83 20.24 -5.49
C LEU A 168 -15.26 20.39 -4.96
N MET A 169 -15.57 19.72 -3.84
CA MET A 169 -16.90 19.78 -3.22
C MET A 169 -17.23 21.14 -2.61
N VAL A 170 -16.24 21.83 -2.03
CA VAL A 170 -16.46 23.11 -1.32
C VAL A 170 -16.40 24.29 -2.28
N ARG A 171 -15.79 24.14 -3.46
CA ARG A 171 -15.55 25.25 -4.38
C ARG A 171 -16.81 25.69 -5.13
N GLU A 172 -17.10 26.99 -5.05
CA GLU A 172 -18.29 27.60 -5.68
C GLU A 172 -18.31 27.48 -7.21
N THR A 173 -17.15 27.57 -7.87
CA THR A 173 -17.02 27.47 -9.33
C THR A 173 -15.83 26.60 -9.74
N VAL A 174 -16.01 25.85 -10.83
CA VAL A 174 -14.94 25.06 -11.46
C VAL A 174 -14.54 25.79 -12.73
N ASP A 175 -13.54 26.66 -12.61
CA ASP A 175 -13.00 27.48 -13.70
C ASP A 175 -11.81 26.80 -14.40
N ALA A 176 -11.54 27.21 -15.64
CA ALA A 176 -10.46 26.62 -16.44
C ALA A 176 -9.07 26.66 -15.77
N PRO A 177 -8.64 27.77 -15.11
CA PRO A 177 -7.36 27.81 -14.41
C PRO A 177 -7.25 26.77 -13.29
N TYR A 178 -8.35 26.49 -12.59
CA TYR A 178 -8.37 25.46 -11.55
C TYR A 178 -8.31 24.05 -12.14
N LEU A 179 -9.02 23.81 -13.24
CA LEU A 179 -8.94 22.51 -13.93
C LEU A 179 -7.52 22.23 -14.42
N GLU A 180 -6.82 23.22 -14.94
CA GLU A 180 -5.42 23.09 -15.34
C GLU A 180 -4.51 22.75 -14.15
N ASP A 181 -4.66 23.43 -13.01
CA ASP A 181 -3.92 23.09 -11.79
C ASP A 181 -4.26 21.70 -11.26
N LEU A 182 -5.55 21.33 -11.22
CA LEU A 182 -6.02 20.03 -10.76
C LEU A 182 -5.45 18.91 -11.63
N VAL A 183 -5.54 19.03 -12.95
CA VAL A 183 -4.96 18.08 -13.91
C VAL A 183 -3.43 18.03 -13.74
N GLY A 184 -2.77 19.16 -13.52
CA GLY A 184 -1.35 19.21 -13.21
C GLY A 184 -0.98 18.48 -11.92
N ARG A 185 -1.78 18.63 -10.85
CA ARG A 185 -1.62 17.90 -9.59
C ARG A 185 -1.83 16.40 -9.78
N ILE A 186 -2.86 15.99 -10.50
CA ILE A 186 -3.12 14.59 -10.87
C ILE A 186 -1.95 14.02 -11.67
N GLY A 187 -1.47 14.74 -12.69
CA GLY A 187 -0.32 14.33 -13.50
C GLY A 187 0.95 14.14 -12.67
N ARG A 188 1.22 15.03 -11.69
CA ARG A 188 2.35 14.88 -10.75
C ARG A 188 2.19 13.70 -9.79
N MET A 189 0.96 13.25 -9.52
CA MET A 189 0.73 12.03 -8.75
C MET A 189 0.95 10.76 -9.58
N ASP A 190 0.58 10.81 -10.86
CA ASP A 190 0.78 9.70 -11.80
C ASP A 190 2.22 9.56 -12.30
N ALA A 191 3.03 10.63 -12.24
CA ALA A 191 4.44 10.62 -12.65
C ALA A 191 5.32 9.61 -11.88
N GLY A 192 4.78 8.94 -10.86
CA GLY A 192 5.43 7.85 -10.14
C GLY A 192 6.58 8.31 -9.25
N PHE A 193 7.50 7.39 -8.95
CA PHE A 193 8.71 7.67 -8.18
C PHE A 193 9.76 8.34 -9.06
N GLY A 194 9.80 9.68 -9.05
CA GLY A 194 10.90 10.43 -9.62
C GLY A 194 12.12 10.38 -8.69
N PHE A 195 13.20 9.71 -9.09
CA PHE A 195 14.48 9.81 -8.38
C PHE A 195 15.06 11.23 -8.40
N ALA A 196 14.61 12.08 -9.33
CA ALA A 196 14.95 13.51 -9.39
C ALA A 196 14.51 14.28 -8.13
N ALA A 197 13.40 13.89 -7.51
CA ALA A 197 12.94 14.49 -6.26
C ALA A 197 13.86 14.16 -5.07
N LEU A 198 14.55 13.01 -5.12
CA LEU A 198 15.49 12.58 -4.08
C LEU A 198 16.89 13.22 -4.24
N THR A 199 17.25 13.63 -5.45
CA THR A 199 18.55 14.28 -5.72
C THR A 199 18.51 15.80 -5.54
N GLY A 200 17.35 16.39 -5.22
CA GLY A 200 17.21 17.85 -5.04
C GLY A 200 17.49 18.65 -6.31
N SER A 201 17.40 18.00 -7.48
CA SER A 201 17.77 18.57 -8.78
C SER A 201 16.57 19.18 -9.53
N GLU A 202 15.52 19.57 -8.82
CA GLU A 202 14.51 20.50 -9.33
C GLU A 202 14.78 21.87 -8.71
N ARG A 203 15.65 22.64 -9.36
CA ARG A 203 15.72 24.10 -9.25
C ARG A 203 15.83 24.68 -10.65
#